data_AF-A0A7T0C1B1-F1
#
_entry.id   AF-A0A7T0C1B1-F1
#
_cell.length_a   1.000
_cell.length_b   1.000
_cell.length_c   1.000
_cell.angle_alpha   90.00
_cell.angle_beta   90.00
_cell.angle_gamma   90.00
#
_symmetry.space_group_name_H-M   'P 1'
#
loop_
_entity.id
_entity.type
_entity.pdbx_description
1 polymer ?
#
loop_
_entity_poly.entity_id
_entity_poly.type
_entity_poly.pdbx_seq_one_letter_code
_entity_poly.pdbx_strand_id
1 'polypeptide(L)' 'MGIWLFLSSPANAQESVDAAPPETDPTEEPSIEFLDFLGEWQTEEGDWLDPAELASLPLTDEKESNDESK' A
#
# COMPACT_ATOMS: atom_id res chain seq x y z
N MET A 1 -52.00 11.45 -13.11
CA MET A 1 -51.32 10.46 -12.25
C MET A 1 -50.37 9.63 -13.12
N GLY A 2 -49.06 9.72 -12.88
CA GLY A 2 -48.07 8.83 -13.47
C GLY A 2 -47.40 8.05 -12.35
N ILE A 3 -47.51 6.73 -12.38
CA ILE A 3 -46.92 5.83 -11.38
C ILE A 3 -45.43 5.73 -11.69
N TRP A 4 -44.61 6.25 -10.77
CA TRP A 4 -43.16 6.11 -10.80
C TRP A 4 -42.80 4.66 -10.56
N LEU A 5 -42.36 3.95 -11.61
CA LEU A 5 -41.68 2.67 -11.45
C LEU A 5 -40.28 2.95 -10.89
N PHE A 6 -40.19 3.09 -9.57
CA PHE A 6 -38.94 2.84 -8.86
C PHE A 6 -38.58 1.38 -9.10
N LEU A 7 -37.66 1.14 -10.03
CA LEU A 7 -36.92 -0.11 -10.05
C LEU A 7 -36.10 -0.16 -8.76
N SER A 8 -36.73 -0.82 -7.78
CA SER A 8 -36.16 -1.35 -6.56
C SER A 8 -34.90 -2.15 -6.90
N SER A 9 -33.75 -1.48 -6.92
CA SER A 9 -32.47 -2.15 -6.85
C SER A 9 -32.17 -2.42 -5.37
N PRO A 10 -31.99 -3.68 -4.96
CA PRO A 10 -31.71 -4.00 -3.57
C PRO A 10 -30.41 -3.33 -3.15
N ALA A 11 -30.50 -2.55 -2.07
CA ALA A 11 -29.38 -2.22 -1.23
C ALA A 11 -28.75 -3.53 -0.72
N ASN A 12 -27.64 -3.95 -1.32
CA ASN A 12 -26.63 -4.78 -0.64
C ASN A 12 -25.36 -4.94 -1.49
N ALA A 13 -24.41 -4.05 -1.26
CA ALA A 13 -22.97 -4.34 -1.24
C ALA A 13 -22.29 -3.16 -0.52
N GLN A 14 -22.65 -2.97 0.76
CA GLN A 14 -21.69 -2.39 1.68
C GLN A 14 -20.69 -3.49 1.99
N GLU A 15 -19.46 -3.34 1.52
CA GLU A 15 -18.29 -3.35 2.41
C GLU A 15 -17.12 -2.75 1.62
N SER A 16 -17.16 -1.44 1.42
CA SER A 16 -15.89 -0.71 1.47
C SER A 16 -15.37 -1.01 2.87
N VAL A 17 -14.41 -1.92 2.98
CA VAL A 17 -13.61 -2.04 4.20
C VAL A 17 -12.92 -0.69 4.28
N ASP A 18 -13.55 0.21 5.02
CA ASP A 18 -12.99 1.49 5.42
C ASP A 18 -11.82 1.11 6.32
N ALA A 19 -10.67 0.85 5.67
CA ALA A 19 -9.40 0.97 6.31
C ALA A 19 -9.22 2.46 6.60
N ALA A 20 -9.99 2.99 7.57
CA ALA A 20 -9.63 4.22 8.23
C ALA A 20 -8.17 4.03 8.64
N PRO A 21 -7.23 4.82 8.09
CA PRO A 21 -5.84 4.72 8.52
C PRO A 21 -5.86 4.92 10.04
N PRO A 22 -5.09 4.13 10.81
CA PRO A 22 -4.97 4.36 12.25
C PRO A 22 -4.64 5.85 12.44
N GLU A 23 -5.41 6.53 13.29
CA GLU A 23 -5.17 7.93 13.62
C GLU A 23 -3.73 8.05 14.12
N THR A 24 -2.84 8.44 13.22
CA THR A 24 -1.43 8.63 13.51
C THR A 24 -1.37 9.99 14.15
N ASP A 25 -1.02 10.05 15.44
CA ASP A 25 -0.85 11.32 16.15
C ASP A 25 0.09 12.21 15.31
N PRO A 26 -0.38 13.32 14.72
CA PRO A 26 0.43 14.11 13.77
C PRO A 26 1.59 14.85 14.45
N THR A 27 1.69 14.70 15.77
CA THR A 27 2.76 15.25 16.62
C THR A 27 3.92 14.27 16.79
N GLU A 28 3.70 12.97 16.53
CA GLU A 28 4.76 11.97 16.63
C GLU A 28 5.60 11.99 15.35
N GLU A 29 6.87 12.38 15.47
CA GLU A 29 7.78 12.37 14.34
C GLU A 29 7.99 10.92 13.87
N PRO A 30 7.94 10.65 12.55
CA PRO A 30 8.20 9.31 12.04
C PRO A 30 9.61 8.86 12.42
N SER A 31 9.76 7.57 12.71
CA SER A 31 11.07 7.01 13.01
C SER A 31 11.98 7.11 11.78
N ILE A 32 13.29 7.29 12.03
CA ILE A 32 14.30 7.35 10.95
C ILE A 32 14.29 6.05 10.11
N GLU A 33 14.06 4.91 10.75
CA GLU A 33 13.97 3.59 10.11
C GLU A 33 12.78 3.52 9.15
N PHE A 34 11.64 4.10 9.52
CA PHE A 34 10.47 4.16 8.65
C PHE A 34 10.72 5.04 7.42
N LEU A 35 11.42 6.17 7.57
CA LEU A 35 11.79 7.02 6.45
C LEU A 35 12.81 6.35 5.51
N ASP A 36 13.77 5.62 6.05
CA ASP A 36 14.74 4.82 5.27
C ASP A 36 14.02 3.74 4.45
N PHE A 37 13.10 3.01 5.10
CA PHE A 37 12.23 2.05 4.42
C PHE A 37 11.47 2.70 3.27
N LEU A 38 10.79 3.84 3.47
CA LEU A 38 10.06 4.51 2.38
C LEU A 38 10.98 4.96 1.23
N GLY A 39 12.25 5.26 1.51
CA GLY A 39 13.25 5.56 0.50
C GLY A 39 13.52 4.39 -0.44
N GLU A 40 13.43 3.14 0.03
CA GLU A 40 13.60 1.93 -0.80
C GLU A 40 12.47 1.76 -1.83
N TRP A 41 11.31 2.38 -1.60
CA TRP A 41 10.15 2.34 -2.51
C TRP A 41 10.14 3.52 -3.47
N GLN A 42 11.08 4.45 -3.36
CA GLN A 42 11.21 5.60 -4.26
C GLN A 42 12.24 5.31 -5.36
N THR A 43 11.88 5.64 -6.59
CA THR A 43 12.77 5.57 -7.76
C THR A 43 13.81 6.69 -7.74
N GLU A 44 14.86 6.56 -8.57
CA GLU A 44 15.90 7.60 -8.73
C GLU A 44 15.34 8.95 -9.23
N GLU A 45 14.16 8.94 -9.83
CA GLU A 45 13.44 10.12 -10.34
C GLU A 45 12.56 10.78 -9.28
N GLY A 46 12.38 10.14 -8.13
CA GLY A 46 11.53 10.61 -7.03
C GLY A 46 10.09 10.09 -7.07
N ASP A 47 9.73 9.31 -8.09
CA ASP A 47 8.44 8.63 -8.21
C ASP A 47 8.37 7.39 -7.32
N TRP A 48 7.18 7.05 -6.83
CA TRP A 48 6.95 5.90 -5.97
C TRP A 48 6.74 4.64 -6.81
N LEU A 49 7.38 3.54 -6.42
CA LEU A 49 7.20 2.23 -7.06
C LEU A 49 5.75 1.73 -6.86
N ASP A 50 5.11 1.31 -7.94
CA ASP A 50 3.77 0.73 -7.85
C ASP A 50 3.84 -0.73 -7.33
N PRO A 51 2.95 -1.14 -6.42
CA PRO A 51 2.92 -2.52 -5.92
C PRO A 51 2.79 -3.58 -7.01
N ALA A 52 2.15 -3.29 -8.14
CA ALA A 52 2.06 -4.22 -9.27
C ALA A 52 3.37 -4.29 -10.08
N GLU A 53 4.18 -3.24 -10.07
CA GLU A 53 5.51 -3.21 -10.69
C GLU A 53 6.51 -4.06 -9.89
N LEU A 54 6.40 -4.07 -8.56
CA LEU A 54 7.20 -4.95 -7.71
C LEU A 54 7.00 -6.43 -8.01
N ALA A 55 5.78 -6.84 -8.35
CA ALA A 55 5.49 -8.23 -8.75
C ALA A 55 6.19 -8.63 -10.07
N SER A 56 6.63 -7.64 -10.85
CA SER A 56 7.33 -7.84 -12.12
C SER A 56 8.86 -7.75 -11.99
N LEU A 57 9.37 -7.33 -10.83
CA LEU A 57 10.81 -7.32 -10.58
C LEU A 57 11.31 -8.76 -10.40
N PRO A 58 12.44 -9.13 -11.03
CA PRO A 58 13.06 -10.41 -10.75
C PRO A 58 13.44 -10.44 -9.26
N LEU A 59 12.83 -11.36 -8.51
CA LEU A 59 13.24 -11.69 -7.14
C LEU A 59 14.69 -12.17 -7.18
N THR A 60 15.61 -11.23 -7.13
CA THR A 60 17.04 -11.53 -7.08
C THR A 60 17.35 -11.75 -5.60
N ASP A 61 16.94 -12.90 -5.10
CA ASP A 61 17.35 -13.45 -3.81
C ASP A 61 18.79 -13.97 -3.96
N GLU A 62 19.73 -13.05 -4.24
CA GLU A 62 21.17 -13.30 -4.26
C GLU A 62 21.86 -12.32 -3.32
N LYS A 63 21.49 -12.37 -2.04
CA LYS A 63 22.50 -12.27 -0.98
C LYS A 63 22.78 -13.69 -0.51
N GLU A 64 23.50 -14.41 -1.36
CA GLU A 64 24.30 -15.56 -0.97
C GLU A 64 25.09 -15.18 0.28
N SER A 65 24.77 -15.83 1.38
CA SER A 65 25.45 -15.75 2.65
C SER A 65 26.91 -16.17 2.48
N ASN A 66 27.79 -15.19 2.29
CA ASN A 66 29.23 -15.38 2.46
C ASN A 66 29.74 -14.42 3.55
N ASP A 67 29.32 -14.67 4.78
CA ASP A 67 30.10 -14.32 5.97
C ASP A 67 30.02 -15.49 6.95
N GLU A 68 30.56 -16.65 6.52
CA GLU A 68 30.99 -17.65 7.48
C GLU A 68 32.27 -17.13 8.14
N SER A 69 32.07 -16.53 9.30
CA SER A 69 33.11 -16.21 10.26
C SER A 69 34.02 -17.42 10.53
N LYS A 70 35.33 -17.30 10.23
CA LYS A 70 36.46 -17.45 11.18
C LYS A 70 37.81 -17.69 10.51
#